data_AF-A0A7G6AAR9-F1
#
_entry.id   AF-A0A7G6AAR9-F1
#
_cell.length_a   1.000
_cell.length_b   1.000
_cell.length_c   1.000
_cell.angle_alpha   90.00
_cell.angle_beta   90.00
_cell.angle_gamma   90.00
#
_symmetry.space_group_name_H-M   'P 1'
#
loop_
_entity.id
_entity.type
_entity.pdbx_description
1 polymer ?
#
loop_
_entity_poly.entity_id
_entity_poly.type
_entity_poly.pdbx_seq_one_letter_code
_entity_poly.pdbx_strand_id
1 'polypeptide(L)'
;MAASAHASPWRARQASTSPAPSARARLRLADIDGSGTTDIIYLHRKGVRLYFNDSGNARSCPRQLPAFPGLDDPASVVPVDLLGNGTVCLAWSSPLPGATGRPLRYVDLTGGIKPHLLTGWRNNLGSEMRLEYAPSTRFYLQDRHDDRPWLTPLPFPVHVLARVETIDHVSRTRFVSRYAYHHGHYDSEEREFRGFGMVEQWDSERYATADEGAAVDDAGSGAANADRAYTVPAVHTRTWYHTGIHLAGGALTDRFAGLGPCAGRGEYFREPGLGDAEARALLLPDTVLPSGLSWDEEREAGRALKGTMLRQEVYGEAAEAACDALPAPVPYSVAERNFTVRLLQPRGANRHAVFLTHAHESISYQYECEAHDPRIEHVLTLEVDDHGNVLKEAAIAYGRRTLVRGPDAGGKPGLRPNPALAALHPADQAVQTTDLLAYSENRVTNAIDEPHAYRHPMPCETRSYQLGGLRPTGPAGRYRACDLVEAAPGKRSAPVPAARARTRHARRGKLHAAA
;
A
#
# COMPACT_ATOMS: atom_id res chain seq x y z
N MET A 1 71.51 4.26 -79.08
CA MET A 1 70.30 4.84 -79.71
C MET A 1 69.20 4.86 -78.66
N ALA A 2 68.53 6.00 -78.56
CA ALA A 2 67.68 6.43 -77.45
C ALA A 2 66.21 5.97 -77.56
N ALA A 3 65.44 6.33 -76.51
CA ALA A 3 63.98 6.26 -76.27
C ALA A 3 63.42 4.91 -75.77
N SER A 4 62.93 4.75 -74.53
CA SER A 4 61.76 5.39 -73.83
C SER A 4 60.42 4.93 -74.41
N ALA A 5 59.34 4.59 -73.69
CA ALA A 5 59.02 4.20 -72.31
C ALA A 5 57.55 3.69 -72.37
N HIS A 6 57.12 2.82 -71.46
CA HIS A 6 55.86 2.97 -70.72
C HIS A 6 55.59 1.78 -69.79
N ALA A 7 55.37 2.13 -68.53
CA ALA A 7 54.92 1.26 -67.45
C ALA A 7 53.39 1.20 -67.40
N SER A 8 52.84 0.06 -66.96
CA SER A 8 51.49 -0.03 -66.38
C SER A 8 51.48 -1.03 -65.23
N PRO A 9 51.16 -0.62 -63.99
CA PRO A 9 51.09 -1.50 -62.84
C PRO A 9 49.62 -1.84 -62.53
N TRP A 10 49.20 -3.07 -62.81
CA TRP A 10 47.94 -3.59 -62.24
C TRP A 10 48.23 -4.17 -60.85
N ARG A 11 48.21 -3.29 -59.83
CA ARG A 11 48.07 -3.71 -58.43
C ARG A 11 46.61 -4.12 -58.20
N ALA A 12 46.40 -5.40 -57.92
CA ALA A 12 45.16 -5.90 -57.36
C ALA A 12 44.86 -5.17 -56.05
N ARG A 13 43.73 -4.45 -55.98
CA ARG A 13 43.15 -4.01 -54.71
C ARG A 13 42.57 -5.25 -54.04
N GLN A 14 43.26 -5.77 -53.03
CA GLN A 14 42.62 -6.61 -52.03
C GLN A 14 41.66 -5.72 -51.24
N ALA A 15 40.37 -5.80 -51.59
CA ALA A 15 39.32 -5.30 -50.73
C ALA A 15 39.29 -6.19 -49.48
N SER A 16 39.75 -5.65 -48.35
CA SER A 16 39.54 -6.26 -47.04
C SER A 16 38.04 -6.22 -46.73
N THR A 17 37.31 -7.23 -47.16
CA THR A 17 35.96 -7.46 -46.69
C THR A 17 36.06 -8.19 -45.36
N SER A 18 35.81 -7.49 -44.26
CA SER A 18 35.56 -8.16 -42.97
C SER A 18 34.49 -9.24 -43.17
N PRO A 19 34.70 -10.46 -42.64
CA PRO A 19 33.68 -11.49 -42.73
C PRO A 19 32.41 -10.99 -42.04
N ALA A 20 31.27 -11.07 -42.74
CA ALA A 20 30.00 -10.69 -42.17
C ALA A 20 29.78 -11.43 -40.83
N PRO A 21 29.27 -10.75 -39.78
CA PRO A 21 29.07 -11.38 -38.48
C PRO A 21 28.19 -12.62 -38.66
N SER A 22 28.57 -13.70 -37.96
CA SER A 22 27.84 -14.98 -38.01
C SER A 22 26.34 -14.77 -37.74
N ALA A 23 25.48 -15.60 -38.31
CA ALA A 23 24.02 -15.50 -38.12
C ALA A 23 23.62 -15.48 -36.63
N ARG A 24 24.43 -16.09 -35.75
CA ARG A 24 24.25 -16.09 -34.29
C ARG A 24 24.40 -14.69 -33.68
N ALA A 25 25.32 -13.86 -34.18
CA ALA A 25 25.54 -12.51 -33.66
C ALA A 25 24.37 -11.55 -33.97
N ARG A 26 23.44 -11.95 -34.86
CA ARG A 26 22.25 -11.17 -35.27
C ARG A 26 20.98 -11.59 -34.53
N LEU A 27 21.06 -12.57 -33.63
CA LEU A 27 19.93 -13.05 -32.84
C LEU A 27 19.88 -12.33 -31.50
N ARG A 28 18.69 -11.89 -31.08
CA ARG A 28 18.40 -11.50 -29.68
C ARG A 28 17.16 -12.26 -29.22
N LEU A 29 17.11 -12.50 -27.92
CA LEU A 29 16.05 -13.25 -27.26
C LEU A 29 15.49 -12.37 -26.14
N ALA A 30 14.19 -12.13 -26.16
CA ALA A 30 13.47 -11.34 -25.16
C ALA A 30 11.98 -11.65 -25.25
N ASP A 31 11.26 -11.51 -24.14
CA ASP A 31 9.78 -11.51 -24.15
C ASP A 31 9.30 -10.12 -24.61
N ILE A 32 8.78 -10.03 -25.84
CA ILE A 32 8.41 -8.76 -26.48
C ILE A 32 6.98 -8.37 -26.12
N ASP A 33 6.06 -9.33 -26.14
CA ASP A 33 4.63 -9.08 -25.92
C ASP A 33 4.20 -9.29 -24.47
N GLY A 34 5.10 -9.70 -23.58
CA GLY A 34 4.76 -9.93 -22.18
C GLY A 34 3.95 -11.20 -21.97
N SER A 35 3.97 -12.14 -22.93
CA SER A 35 3.34 -13.46 -22.81
C SER A 35 4.01 -14.35 -21.76
N GLY A 36 5.19 -13.98 -21.29
CA GLY A 36 6.04 -14.80 -20.42
C GLY A 36 6.94 -15.76 -21.19
N THR A 37 6.87 -15.76 -22.53
CA THR A 37 7.69 -16.62 -23.38
C THR A 37 8.76 -15.84 -24.13
N THR A 38 9.90 -16.48 -24.40
CA THR A 38 11.01 -15.79 -25.07
C THR A 38 10.80 -15.77 -26.58
N ASP A 39 10.65 -14.57 -27.15
CA ASP A 39 10.56 -14.31 -28.58
C ASP A 39 11.94 -14.18 -29.24
N ILE A 40 11.94 -14.18 -30.57
CA ILE A 40 13.15 -14.02 -31.38
C ILE A 40 13.13 -12.67 -32.07
N ILE A 41 14.19 -11.89 -31.87
CA ILE A 41 14.47 -10.66 -32.58
C ILE A 41 15.67 -10.93 -33.50
N TYR A 42 15.47 -10.83 -34.81
CA TYR A 42 16.50 -11.07 -35.81
C TYR A 42 16.91 -9.78 -36.52
N LEU A 43 18.19 -9.41 -36.38
CA LEU A 43 18.81 -8.21 -36.95
C LEU A 43 19.20 -8.45 -38.42
N HIS A 44 18.20 -8.42 -39.30
CA HIS A 44 18.41 -8.62 -40.74
C HIS A 44 18.91 -7.33 -41.42
N ARG A 45 19.70 -7.45 -42.49
CA ARG A 45 20.31 -6.29 -43.20
C ARG A 45 19.30 -5.25 -43.71
N LYS A 46 18.08 -5.68 -44.00
CA LYS A 46 16.97 -4.84 -44.49
C LYS A 46 15.99 -4.38 -43.39
N GLY A 47 16.27 -4.67 -42.12
CA GLY A 47 15.39 -4.31 -41.00
C GLY A 47 15.29 -5.42 -39.95
N VAL A 48 14.74 -5.08 -38.78
CA VAL A 48 14.47 -6.06 -37.71
C VAL A 48 13.26 -6.91 -38.04
N ARG A 49 13.37 -8.21 -37.78
CA ARG A 49 12.27 -9.17 -37.84
C ARG A 49 11.99 -9.73 -36.46
N LEU A 50 10.73 -9.69 -36.04
CA LEU A 50 10.25 -10.24 -34.78
C LEU A 50 9.51 -11.54 -35.07
N TYR A 51 9.82 -12.60 -34.33
CA TYR A 51 9.09 -13.87 -34.36
C TYR A 51 8.56 -14.13 -32.96
N PHE A 52 7.25 -14.02 -32.82
CA PHE A 52 6.56 -14.25 -31.55
C PHE A 52 6.51 -15.74 -31.25
N ASN A 53 6.57 -16.07 -29.97
CA ASN A 53 6.53 -17.42 -29.46
C ASN A 53 5.09 -17.82 -29.14
N ASP A 54 4.57 -18.83 -29.85
CA ASP A 54 3.21 -19.31 -29.65
C ASP A 54 3.15 -20.29 -28.47
N SER A 55 3.28 -19.76 -27.26
CA SER A 55 3.21 -20.51 -26.00
C SER A 55 4.19 -21.69 -25.92
N GLY A 56 5.38 -21.54 -26.51
CA GLY A 56 6.44 -22.56 -26.54
C GLY A 56 6.29 -23.62 -27.64
N ASN A 57 5.21 -23.59 -28.42
CA ASN A 57 4.91 -24.65 -29.39
C ASN A 57 5.42 -24.34 -30.80
N ALA A 58 5.36 -23.07 -31.18
CA ALA A 58 5.72 -22.62 -32.53
C ALA A 58 6.25 -21.19 -32.52
N ARG A 59 6.62 -20.71 -33.71
CA ARG A 59 7.02 -19.33 -33.96
C ARG A 59 6.06 -18.72 -34.98
N SER A 60 5.64 -17.50 -34.73
CA SER A 60 4.82 -16.74 -35.67
C SER A 60 5.57 -16.50 -36.99
N CYS A 61 4.82 -16.16 -38.04
CA CYS A 61 5.42 -15.52 -39.22
C CYS A 61 6.19 -14.25 -38.83
N PRO A 62 7.31 -13.92 -39.50
CA PRO A 62 8.11 -12.76 -39.15
C PRO A 62 7.35 -11.46 -39.36
N ARG A 63 7.32 -10.62 -38.32
CA ARG A 63 6.84 -9.24 -38.39
C ARG A 63 8.02 -8.29 -38.54
N GLN A 64 8.01 -7.47 -39.59
CA GLN A 64 9.07 -6.49 -39.82
C GLN A 64 8.80 -5.22 -39.03
N LEU A 65 9.81 -4.74 -38.29
CA LEU A 65 9.71 -3.46 -37.60
C LEU A 65 9.76 -2.32 -38.65
N PRO A 66 8.74 -1.44 -38.70
CA PRO A 66 8.59 -0.47 -39.78
C PRO A 66 9.64 0.64 -39.74
N ALA A 67 10.03 1.09 -38.55
CA ALA A 67 11.07 2.08 -38.35
C ALA A 67 12.31 1.41 -37.75
N PHE A 68 13.44 1.54 -38.43
CA PHE A 68 14.68 0.89 -38.02
C PHE A 68 15.92 1.73 -38.36
N PRO A 69 16.74 2.12 -37.38
CA PRO A 69 18.04 2.73 -37.65
C PRO A 69 18.92 1.76 -38.46
N GLY A 70 19.71 2.25 -39.41
CA GLY A 70 20.61 1.39 -40.21
C GLY A 70 21.50 0.52 -39.32
N LEU A 71 21.58 -0.79 -39.62
CA LEU A 71 22.54 -1.70 -38.98
C LEU A 71 23.90 -1.53 -39.65
N ASP A 72 24.72 -0.66 -39.10
CA ASP A 72 26.15 -0.72 -39.35
C ASP A 72 26.79 -1.76 -38.41
N ASP A 73 27.82 -2.45 -38.86
CA ASP A 73 28.48 -3.54 -38.12
C ASP A 73 28.98 -3.19 -36.70
N PRO A 74 29.40 -1.94 -36.37
CA PRO A 74 29.78 -1.58 -35.00
C PRO A 74 28.58 -1.19 -34.11
N ALA A 75 27.34 -1.22 -34.61
CA ALA A 75 26.17 -0.86 -33.82
C ALA A 75 25.77 -2.00 -32.85
N SER A 76 25.71 -1.69 -31.57
CA SER A 76 25.16 -2.58 -30.55
C SER A 76 23.65 -2.42 -30.49
N VAL A 77 22.92 -3.54 -30.56
CA VAL A 77 21.47 -3.60 -30.43
C VAL A 77 21.11 -4.56 -29.31
N VAL A 78 20.36 -4.09 -28.32
CA VAL A 78 20.03 -4.86 -27.11
C VAL A 78 18.56 -4.68 -26.75
N PRO A 79 17.80 -5.76 -26.52
CA PRO A 79 16.49 -5.67 -25.89
C PRO A 79 16.66 -5.40 -24.39
N VAL A 80 16.05 -4.32 -23.88
CA VAL A 80 16.12 -3.92 -22.47
C VAL A 80 14.90 -3.10 -22.08
N ASP A 81 14.43 -3.22 -20.84
CA ASP A 81 13.44 -2.29 -20.29
C ASP A 81 14.11 -0.95 -19.93
N LEU A 82 14.35 -0.13 -20.95
CA LEU A 82 15.04 1.15 -20.80
C LEU A 82 14.20 2.18 -20.04
N LEU A 83 12.87 2.12 -20.21
CA LEU A 83 11.93 3.08 -19.61
C LEU A 83 11.49 2.66 -18.21
N GLY A 84 11.89 1.48 -17.75
CA GLY A 84 11.50 0.91 -16.47
C GLY A 84 10.01 0.62 -16.36
N ASN A 85 9.29 0.51 -17.48
CA ASN A 85 7.84 0.35 -17.50
C ASN A 85 7.42 -1.12 -17.61
N GLY A 86 8.35 -2.07 -17.43
CA GLY A 86 8.09 -3.50 -17.49
C GLY A 86 7.87 -4.03 -18.91
N THR A 87 8.22 -3.24 -19.94
CA THR A 87 8.12 -3.60 -21.36
C THR A 87 9.47 -3.46 -22.06
N VAL A 88 9.71 -4.27 -23.08
CA VAL A 88 11.01 -4.31 -23.75
C VAL A 88 11.13 -3.20 -24.78
N CYS A 89 12.15 -2.36 -24.62
CA CYS A 89 12.64 -1.49 -25.67
C CYS A 89 13.75 -2.20 -26.46
N LEU A 90 13.79 -1.98 -27.77
CA LEU A 90 14.97 -2.29 -28.55
C LEU A 90 15.87 -1.06 -28.55
N ALA A 91 17.04 -1.13 -27.91
CA ALA A 91 17.98 -0.02 -27.79
C ALA A 91 19.16 -0.20 -28.76
N TRP A 92 19.58 0.90 -29.40
CA TRP A 92 20.70 0.97 -30.32
C TRP A 92 21.75 1.94 -29.82
N SER A 93 23.01 1.52 -29.82
CA SER A 93 24.15 2.41 -29.67
C SER A 93 25.14 2.20 -30.80
N SER A 94 25.64 3.31 -31.36
CA SER A 94 26.65 3.27 -32.42
C SER A 94 27.83 4.18 -32.05
N PRO A 95 29.08 3.67 -32.09
CA PRO A 95 30.28 4.48 -31.83
C PRO A 95 30.72 5.30 -33.06
N LEU A 96 29.98 5.24 -34.17
CA LEU A 96 30.39 5.90 -35.41
C LEU A 96 30.30 7.44 -35.30
N PRO A 97 31.22 8.19 -35.93
CA PRO A 97 31.23 9.66 -35.89
C PRO A 97 29.90 10.29 -36.33
N GLY A 98 29.19 9.69 -37.29
CA GLY A 98 27.87 10.16 -37.74
C GLY A 98 26.73 9.97 -36.72
N ALA A 99 26.95 9.19 -35.65
CA ALA A 99 26.01 8.98 -34.56
C ALA A 99 26.32 9.81 -33.30
N THR A 100 27.41 10.61 -33.29
CA THR A 100 27.85 11.39 -32.13
C THR A 100 26.79 12.35 -31.56
N GLY A 101 25.93 12.92 -32.41
CA GLY A 101 24.83 13.78 -31.96
C GLY A 101 23.63 13.03 -31.34
N ARG A 102 23.51 11.71 -31.58
CA ARG A 102 22.44 10.83 -31.05
C ARG A 102 22.99 9.41 -30.86
N PRO A 103 23.88 9.19 -29.88
CA PRO A 103 24.63 7.94 -29.73
C PRO A 103 23.76 6.79 -29.19
N LEU A 104 22.60 7.09 -28.60
CA LEU A 104 21.60 6.14 -28.14
C LEU A 104 20.26 6.43 -28.82
N ARG A 105 19.62 5.39 -29.34
CA ARG A 105 18.25 5.43 -29.87
C ARG A 105 17.49 4.23 -29.32
N TYR A 106 16.17 4.32 -29.23
CA TYR A 106 15.36 3.17 -28.83
C TYR A 106 14.00 3.20 -29.54
N VAL A 107 13.35 2.04 -29.56
CA VAL A 107 11.97 1.83 -30.01
C VAL A 107 11.30 1.05 -28.92
N ASP A 108 10.24 1.62 -28.39
CA ASP A 108 9.32 0.94 -27.50
C ASP A 108 8.47 -0.03 -28.32
N LEU A 109 8.56 -1.34 -28.04
CA LEU A 109 7.92 -2.37 -28.84
C LEU A 109 6.42 -2.50 -28.56
N THR A 110 5.95 -2.01 -27.41
CA THR A 110 4.54 -2.11 -27.00
C THR A 110 3.88 -0.75 -26.75
N GLY A 111 4.61 0.36 -26.98
CA GLY A 111 4.13 1.71 -26.71
C GLY A 111 3.94 1.98 -25.22
N GLY A 112 4.67 1.26 -24.37
CA GLY A 112 4.66 1.40 -22.92
C GLY A 112 3.43 0.80 -22.22
N ILE A 113 2.55 0.15 -22.97
CA ILE A 113 1.41 -0.60 -22.44
C ILE A 113 1.85 -2.03 -22.22
N LYS A 114 1.66 -2.56 -21.01
CA LYS A 114 1.88 -3.98 -20.75
C LYS A 114 0.72 -4.80 -21.30
N PRO A 115 0.93 -5.70 -22.27
CA PRO A 115 -0.14 -6.52 -22.81
C PRO A 115 -0.61 -7.57 -21.80
N HIS A 116 -1.73 -8.24 -22.13
CA HIS A 116 -2.31 -9.35 -21.36
C HIS A 116 -2.86 -9.00 -19.96
N LEU A 117 -2.94 -7.72 -19.60
CA LEU A 117 -3.66 -7.26 -18.40
C LEU A 117 -5.15 -7.07 -18.69
N LEU A 118 -6.01 -7.40 -17.73
CA LEU A 118 -7.46 -7.12 -17.82
C LEU A 118 -7.69 -5.61 -17.73
N THR A 119 -8.12 -4.96 -18.82
CA THR A 119 -8.34 -3.51 -18.86
C THR A 119 -9.77 -3.08 -18.52
N GLY A 120 -10.69 -4.03 -18.31
CA GLY A 120 -12.06 -3.74 -17.95
C GLY A 120 -13.04 -4.86 -18.28
N TRP A 121 -14.30 -4.65 -17.92
CA TRP A 121 -15.40 -5.54 -18.27
C TRP A 121 -16.72 -4.79 -18.33
N ARG A 122 -17.73 -5.43 -18.95
CA ARG A 122 -19.11 -4.98 -19.00
C ARG A 122 -20.01 -6.14 -18.58
N ASN A 123 -20.92 -5.91 -17.64
CA ASN A 123 -21.86 -6.96 -17.21
C ASN A 123 -23.07 -7.11 -18.15
N ASN A 124 -23.18 -6.24 -19.17
CA ASN A 124 -24.34 -6.15 -20.08
C ASN A 124 -25.69 -5.87 -19.39
N LEU A 125 -25.66 -5.41 -18.14
CA LEU A 125 -26.81 -5.01 -17.32
C LEU A 125 -26.75 -3.52 -16.92
N GLY A 126 -25.90 -2.74 -17.60
CA GLY A 126 -25.76 -1.30 -17.37
C GLY A 126 -24.50 -0.88 -16.60
N SER A 127 -23.65 -1.81 -16.14
CA SER A 127 -22.38 -1.47 -15.48
C SER A 127 -21.17 -1.82 -16.34
N GLU A 128 -20.25 -0.87 -16.45
CA GLU A 128 -18.94 -1.01 -17.08
C GLU A 128 -17.85 -0.62 -16.08
N MET A 129 -16.78 -1.41 -16.01
CA MET A 129 -15.58 -1.06 -15.26
C MET A 129 -14.38 -0.98 -16.20
N ARG A 130 -13.57 0.08 -16.07
CA ARG A 130 -12.33 0.29 -16.79
C ARG A 130 -11.16 0.36 -15.81
N LEU A 131 -10.05 -0.27 -16.18
CA LEU A 131 -8.86 -0.44 -15.37
C LEU A 131 -7.65 0.12 -16.11
N GLU A 132 -6.95 1.06 -15.48
CA GLU A 132 -5.68 1.59 -15.98
C GLU A 132 -4.54 1.15 -15.06
N TYR A 133 -3.44 0.68 -15.64
CA TYR A 133 -2.26 0.22 -14.91
C TYR A 133 -1.10 1.19 -15.06
N ALA A 134 -0.22 1.22 -14.06
CA ALA A 134 1.07 1.88 -14.13
C ALA A 134 2.18 0.98 -13.54
N PRO A 135 3.43 1.12 -13.99
CA PRO A 135 4.55 0.43 -13.37
C PRO A 135 4.92 1.09 -12.03
N SER A 136 5.35 0.30 -11.05
CA SER A 136 5.78 0.76 -9.72
C SER A 136 6.92 1.78 -9.78
N THR A 137 7.77 1.70 -10.81
CA THR A 137 8.86 2.63 -11.09
C THR A 137 8.38 4.07 -11.29
N ARG A 138 7.19 4.27 -11.84
CA ARG A 138 6.57 5.59 -11.98
C ARG A 138 6.45 6.28 -10.61
N PHE A 139 5.90 5.56 -9.63
CA PHE A 139 5.70 6.08 -8.29
C PHE A 139 7.02 6.22 -7.53
N TYR A 140 7.93 5.25 -7.66
CA TYR A 140 9.28 5.34 -7.09
C TYR A 140 10.07 6.57 -7.58
N LEU A 141 10.01 6.85 -8.89
CA LEU A 141 10.70 8.01 -9.46
C LEU A 141 10.03 9.33 -9.07
N GLN A 142 8.69 9.36 -8.99
CA GLN A 142 7.95 10.53 -8.52
C GLN A 142 8.30 10.86 -7.07
N ASP A 143 8.26 9.87 -6.18
CA ASP A 143 8.62 10.03 -4.78
C ASP A 143 10.07 10.47 -4.58
N ARG A 144 10.99 9.91 -5.38
CA ARG A 144 12.40 10.35 -5.36
C ARG A 144 12.56 11.80 -5.83
N HIS A 145 11.79 12.22 -6.84
CA HIS A 145 11.77 13.60 -7.31
C HIS A 145 11.21 14.55 -6.24
N ASP A 146 10.21 14.11 -5.48
CA ASP A 146 9.56 14.88 -4.42
C ASP A 146 10.28 14.79 -3.07
N ASP A 147 11.54 14.36 -3.04
CA ASP A 147 12.37 14.16 -1.84
C ASP A 147 11.74 13.26 -0.75
N ARG A 148 10.92 12.28 -1.18
CA ARG A 148 10.28 11.24 -0.35
C ARG A 148 10.76 9.84 -0.74
N PRO A 149 12.08 9.54 -0.69
CA PRO A 149 12.59 8.26 -1.18
C PRO A 149 12.00 7.07 -0.44
N TRP A 150 11.74 5.98 -1.16
CA TRP A 150 11.26 4.74 -0.57
C TRP A 150 12.26 4.16 0.44
N LEU A 151 11.74 3.46 1.46
CA LEU A 151 12.57 2.78 2.46
C LEU A 151 13.45 1.70 1.84
N THR A 152 12.90 0.98 0.85
CA THR A 152 13.64 0.04 0.01
C THR A 152 13.26 0.22 -1.46
N PRO A 153 14.21 0.07 -2.39
CA PRO A 153 13.89 0.00 -3.81
C PRO A 153 13.34 -1.39 -4.19
N LEU A 154 12.58 -1.44 -5.27
CA LEU A 154 12.22 -2.72 -5.92
C LEU A 154 13.24 -3.07 -7.01
N PRO A 155 13.69 -4.33 -7.11
CA PRO A 155 14.65 -4.74 -8.14
C PRO A 155 14.03 -4.94 -9.52
N PHE A 156 12.69 -4.90 -9.63
CA PHE A 156 11.96 -5.03 -10.89
C PHE A 156 10.65 -4.22 -10.86
N PRO A 157 10.11 -3.81 -12.02
CA PRO A 157 8.81 -3.15 -12.11
C PRO A 157 7.67 -4.09 -11.75
N VAL A 158 6.73 -3.60 -10.92
CA VAL A 158 5.47 -4.27 -10.61
C VAL A 158 4.35 -3.45 -11.24
N HIS A 159 3.47 -4.08 -12.03
CA HIS A 159 2.32 -3.38 -12.61
C HIS A 159 1.17 -3.34 -11.59
N VAL A 160 0.74 -2.14 -11.26
CA VAL A 160 -0.28 -1.87 -10.25
C VAL A 160 -1.46 -1.13 -10.88
N LEU A 161 -2.66 -1.30 -10.32
CA LEU A 161 -3.84 -0.55 -10.74
C LEU A 161 -3.67 0.92 -10.34
N ALA A 162 -3.52 1.81 -11.32
CA ALA A 162 -3.39 3.24 -11.07
C ALA A 162 -4.74 3.95 -11.05
N ARG A 163 -5.74 3.41 -11.76
CA ARG A 163 -7.08 3.97 -11.83
C ARG A 163 -8.12 2.90 -12.09
N VAL A 164 -9.23 3.00 -11.38
CA VAL A 164 -10.44 2.21 -11.60
C VAL A 164 -11.58 3.19 -11.87
N GLU A 165 -12.28 2.98 -12.97
CA GLU A 165 -13.44 3.78 -13.35
C GLU A 165 -14.66 2.87 -13.46
N THR A 166 -15.68 3.16 -12.66
CA THR A 166 -16.99 2.51 -12.74
C THR A 166 -17.98 3.45 -13.41
N ILE A 167 -18.62 2.97 -14.46
CA ILE A 167 -19.63 3.70 -15.22
C ILE A 167 -20.95 2.96 -15.05
N ASP A 168 -21.95 3.65 -14.51
CA ASP A 168 -23.34 3.22 -14.54
C ASP A 168 -24.03 3.90 -15.73
N HIS A 169 -24.33 3.12 -16.76
CA HIS A 169 -24.99 3.59 -17.97
C HIS A 169 -26.47 3.92 -17.77
N VAL A 170 -27.10 3.40 -16.71
CA VAL A 170 -28.50 3.68 -16.38
C VAL A 170 -28.62 5.05 -15.74
N SER A 171 -27.84 5.32 -14.69
CA SER A 171 -27.84 6.60 -13.97
C SER A 171 -26.92 7.66 -14.59
N ARG A 172 -26.06 7.26 -15.55
CA ARG A 172 -25.02 8.10 -16.18
C ARG A 172 -24.04 8.72 -15.17
N THR A 173 -23.76 7.98 -14.10
CA THR A 173 -22.76 8.35 -13.11
C THR A 173 -21.43 7.69 -13.42
N ARG A 174 -20.36 8.37 -12.99
CA ARG A 174 -18.98 7.90 -13.13
C ARG A 174 -18.29 8.02 -11.78
N PHE A 175 -17.85 6.89 -11.25
CA PHE A 175 -17.02 6.83 -10.05
C PHE A 175 -15.59 6.50 -10.43
N VAL A 176 -14.64 7.29 -9.96
CA VAL A 176 -13.21 7.12 -10.26
C VAL A 176 -12.42 7.00 -8.98
N SER A 177 -11.76 5.86 -8.82
CA SER A 177 -10.73 5.63 -7.82
C SER A 177 -9.35 5.73 -8.48
N ARG A 178 -8.43 6.49 -7.87
CA ARG A 178 -7.02 6.59 -8.28
C ARG A 178 -6.13 6.09 -7.17
N TYR A 179 -5.00 5.49 -7.53
CA TYR A 179 -4.06 4.94 -6.55
C TYR A 179 -2.63 5.44 -6.77
N ALA A 180 -1.93 5.67 -5.67
CA ALA A 180 -0.48 5.82 -5.65
C ALA A 180 0.14 4.85 -4.63
N TYR A 181 1.32 4.35 -4.94
CA TYR A 181 1.96 3.25 -4.21
C TYR A 181 3.37 3.65 -3.80
N HIS A 182 3.74 3.35 -2.56
CA HIS A 182 4.98 3.82 -1.96
C HIS A 182 5.64 2.72 -1.11
N HIS A 183 6.96 2.84 -0.90
CA HIS A 183 7.75 1.91 -0.07
C HIS A 183 7.56 0.44 -0.46
N GLY A 184 7.64 0.13 -1.76
CA GLY A 184 7.64 -1.25 -2.24
C GLY A 184 8.80 -2.07 -1.68
N HIS A 185 8.53 -3.28 -1.20
CA HIS A 185 9.54 -4.14 -0.60
C HIS A 185 9.60 -5.53 -1.28
N TYR A 186 10.81 -5.92 -1.67
CA TYR A 186 11.13 -7.26 -2.14
C TYR A 186 12.18 -7.87 -1.23
N ASP A 187 11.85 -9.00 -0.62
CA ASP A 187 12.78 -9.79 0.17
C ASP A 187 13.61 -10.66 -0.78
N SER A 188 14.91 -10.37 -0.90
CA SER A 188 15.82 -11.10 -1.78
C SER A 188 16.21 -12.47 -1.25
N GLU A 189 16.11 -12.70 0.06
CA GLU A 189 16.43 -13.98 0.69
C GLU A 189 15.31 -14.99 0.40
N GLU A 190 14.06 -14.61 0.64
CA GLU A 190 12.88 -15.42 0.32
C GLU A 190 12.42 -15.30 -1.13
N ARG A 191 13.04 -14.40 -1.90
CA ARG A 191 12.67 -14.07 -3.29
C ARG A 191 11.19 -13.72 -3.44
N GLU A 192 10.69 -12.90 -2.53
CA GLU A 192 9.27 -12.64 -2.35
C GLU A 192 8.96 -11.14 -2.36
N PHE A 193 8.03 -10.73 -3.23
CA PHE A 193 7.46 -9.38 -3.16
C PHE A 193 6.49 -9.32 -1.99
N ARG A 194 6.72 -8.39 -1.05
CA ARG A 194 5.96 -8.29 0.20
C ARG A 194 4.86 -7.24 0.17
N GLY A 195 4.80 -6.43 -0.88
CA GLY A 195 3.81 -5.37 -1.04
C GLY A 195 4.42 -3.97 -0.93
N PHE A 196 3.53 -2.99 -0.77
CA PHE A 196 3.85 -1.58 -0.62
C PHE A 196 3.59 -1.15 0.82
N GLY A 197 4.49 -0.35 1.40
CA GLY A 197 4.35 0.15 2.77
C GLY A 197 3.32 1.26 2.92
N MET A 198 2.96 1.96 1.84
CA MET A 198 1.84 2.90 1.82
C MET A 198 1.10 2.85 0.47
N VAL A 199 -0.23 2.97 0.54
CA VAL A 199 -1.10 3.18 -0.63
C VAL A 199 -1.97 4.39 -0.36
N GLU A 200 -1.97 5.34 -1.30
CA GLU A 200 -2.90 6.45 -1.34
C GLU A 200 -4.04 6.13 -2.31
N GLN A 201 -5.27 6.49 -1.94
CA GLN A 201 -6.47 6.31 -2.75
C GLN A 201 -7.26 7.61 -2.80
N TRP A 202 -7.62 8.05 -4.01
CA TRP A 202 -8.54 9.17 -4.22
C TRP A 202 -9.82 8.67 -4.86
N ASP A 203 -10.94 8.84 -4.18
CA ASP A 203 -12.26 8.47 -4.65
C ASP A 203 -13.08 9.71 -4.99
N SER A 204 -13.47 9.84 -6.25
CA SER A 204 -14.24 10.96 -6.75
C SER A 204 -15.47 10.48 -7.52
N GLU A 205 -16.61 11.11 -7.24
CA GLU A 205 -17.84 10.88 -7.99
C GLU A 205 -18.08 12.06 -8.94
N ARG A 206 -18.45 11.74 -10.19
CA ARG A 206 -18.87 12.74 -11.17
C ARG A 206 -20.22 12.35 -11.75
N TYR A 207 -21.13 13.31 -11.74
CA TYR A 207 -22.41 13.23 -12.42
C TYR A 207 -22.26 13.86 -13.80
N ALA A 208 -22.58 13.12 -14.86
CA ALA A 208 -22.74 13.73 -16.18
C ALA A 208 -24.05 14.50 -16.17
N THR A 209 -24.00 15.83 -16.18
CA THR A 209 -25.20 16.62 -16.46
C THR A 209 -25.58 16.42 -17.91
N ALA A 210 -26.88 16.30 -18.15
CA ALA A 210 -27.44 16.15 -19.48
C ALA A 210 -27.32 17.48 -20.23
N ASP A 211 -26.19 17.71 -20.89
CA ASP A 211 -26.20 18.44 -22.15
C ASP A 211 -25.07 17.94 -23.08
N GLU A 212 -25.54 17.40 -24.21
CA GLU A 212 -24.87 17.25 -25.50
C GLU A 212 -23.67 16.29 -25.62
N GLY A 213 -23.97 15.05 -26.05
CA GLY A 213 -23.67 14.58 -27.42
C GLY A 213 -22.25 14.67 -28.02
N ALA A 214 -21.21 15.08 -27.28
CA ALA A 214 -19.85 15.17 -27.80
C ALA A 214 -19.03 13.94 -27.44
N ALA A 215 -18.43 13.32 -28.46
CA ALA A 215 -17.38 12.32 -28.30
C ALA A 215 -16.30 12.85 -27.34
N VAL A 216 -15.99 12.06 -26.32
CA VAL A 216 -14.99 12.39 -25.31
C VAL A 216 -13.61 12.16 -25.92
N ASP A 217 -13.05 13.21 -26.52
CA ASP A 217 -11.63 13.27 -26.84
C ASP A 217 -10.81 13.51 -25.56
N ASP A 218 -9.85 12.62 -25.36
CA ASP A 218 -8.78 12.64 -24.38
C ASP A 218 -7.78 13.75 -24.71
N ALA A 219 -7.99 14.94 -24.16
CA ALA A 219 -6.97 15.94 -23.83
C ALA A 219 -7.62 17.21 -23.29
N GLY A 220 -7.47 17.47 -21.99
CA GLY A 220 -7.50 18.84 -21.45
C GLY A 220 -8.79 19.67 -21.57
N SER A 221 -9.97 19.09 -21.80
CA SER A 221 -11.20 19.86 -21.94
C SER A 221 -12.01 19.95 -20.64
N GLY A 222 -12.23 21.18 -20.20
CA GLY A 222 -13.15 21.50 -19.12
C GLY A 222 -14.57 21.08 -19.49
N ALA A 223 -15.04 19.99 -18.89
CA ALA A 223 -16.48 19.75 -18.74
C ALA A 223 -17.02 20.74 -17.70
N ALA A 224 -17.22 21.98 -18.12
CA ALA A 224 -17.65 23.11 -17.29
C ALA A 224 -19.15 23.11 -16.98
N ASN A 225 -19.81 21.94 -17.00
CA ASN A 225 -21.24 21.81 -16.74
C ASN A 225 -21.56 20.85 -15.58
N ALA A 226 -20.63 20.51 -14.68
CA ALA A 226 -21.01 19.87 -13.43
C ALA A 226 -21.76 20.90 -12.55
N ASP A 227 -23.07 20.73 -12.38
CA ASP A 227 -23.85 21.55 -11.45
C ASP A 227 -23.25 21.40 -10.05
N ARG A 228 -22.81 22.52 -9.46
CA ARG A 228 -22.15 22.58 -8.15
C ARG A 228 -23.00 21.93 -7.05
N ALA A 229 -24.32 21.83 -7.23
CA ALA A 229 -25.22 21.16 -6.31
C ALA A 229 -24.95 19.65 -6.14
N TYR A 230 -24.30 18.99 -7.10
CA TYR A 230 -24.03 17.54 -7.10
C TYR A 230 -22.53 17.21 -7.05
N THR A 231 -21.66 18.20 -6.81
CA THR A 231 -20.22 17.93 -6.65
C THR A 231 -19.93 17.43 -5.25
N VAL A 232 -19.65 16.13 -5.13
CA VAL A 232 -19.12 15.53 -3.88
C VAL A 232 -17.61 15.76 -3.85
N PRO A 233 -17.04 16.35 -2.78
CA PRO A 233 -15.58 16.47 -2.66
C PRO A 233 -14.96 15.07 -2.65
N ALA A 234 -13.82 14.91 -3.31
CA ALA A 234 -13.17 13.62 -3.34
C ALA A 234 -12.67 13.24 -1.93
N VAL A 235 -12.66 11.94 -1.67
CA VAL A 235 -12.09 11.38 -0.43
C VAL A 235 -10.68 10.92 -0.74
N HIS A 236 -9.72 11.39 0.06
CA HIS A 236 -8.33 10.96 -0.03
C HIS A 236 -7.97 10.12 1.19
N THR A 237 -7.64 8.85 0.95
CA THR A 237 -7.31 7.90 2.01
C THR A 237 -5.85 7.48 1.86
N ARG A 238 -5.06 7.66 2.92
CA ARG A 238 -3.70 7.13 3.03
C ARG A 238 -3.70 5.92 3.95
N THR A 239 -3.18 4.79 3.49
CA THR A 239 -3.10 3.57 4.29
C THR A 239 -1.69 3.02 4.30
N TRP A 240 -1.12 2.81 5.48
CA TRP A 240 0.18 2.22 5.69
C TRP A 240 0.07 0.76 6.09
N TYR A 241 0.95 -0.06 5.54
CA TYR A 241 0.98 -1.50 5.72
C TYR A 241 2.35 -1.97 6.21
N HIS A 242 2.34 -3.05 6.96
CA HIS A 242 3.55 -3.75 7.32
C HIS A 242 4.06 -4.52 6.10
N THR A 243 5.30 -4.26 5.67
CA THR A 243 5.94 -4.98 4.55
C THR A 243 6.75 -6.19 5.00
N GLY A 244 6.85 -6.41 6.31
CA GLY A 244 7.69 -7.44 6.89
C GLY A 244 9.18 -7.15 6.81
N ILE A 245 9.54 -5.89 6.51
CA ILE A 245 10.92 -5.45 6.47
C ILE A 245 11.51 -5.46 7.88
N HIS A 246 12.66 -6.12 8.02
CA HIS A 246 13.46 -6.09 9.23
C HIS A 246 14.55 -5.01 9.08
N LEU A 247 14.30 -3.81 9.63
CA LEU A 247 15.20 -2.66 9.51
C LEU A 247 16.21 -2.62 10.66
N ALA A 248 17.48 -2.43 10.34
CA ALA A 248 18.48 -2.09 11.34
C ALA A 248 18.19 -0.68 11.91
N GLY A 249 18.05 -0.56 13.23
CA GLY A 249 18.01 0.73 13.92
C GLY A 249 16.63 1.38 14.12
N GLY A 250 15.55 0.60 14.24
CA GLY A 250 14.27 1.08 14.80
C GLY A 250 13.02 0.46 14.16
N ALA A 251 11.88 0.73 14.79
CA ALA A 251 10.55 0.31 14.37
C ALA A 251 10.17 0.84 12.97
N LEU A 252 9.43 0.05 12.19
CA LEU A 252 8.90 0.49 10.88
C LEU A 252 7.92 1.66 11.04
N THR A 253 7.07 1.59 12.06
CA THR A 253 6.11 2.66 12.42
C THR A 253 6.81 3.98 12.75
N ASP A 254 7.95 3.95 13.44
CA ASP A 254 8.77 5.13 13.72
C ASP A 254 9.35 5.79 12.46
N ARG A 255 9.65 4.99 11.42
CA ARG A 255 10.12 5.51 10.14
C ARG A 255 9.00 6.26 9.42
N PHE A 256 7.81 5.69 9.34
CA PHE A 256 6.65 6.37 8.75
C PHE A 256 6.23 7.60 9.56
N ALA A 257 6.29 7.54 10.89
CA ALA A 257 5.95 8.68 11.74
C ALA A 257 7.02 9.80 11.73
N GLY A 258 8.21 9.54 11.19
CA GLY A 258 9.32 10.47 11.24
C GLY A 258 9.89 10.70 12.65
N LEU A 259 9.85 9.70 13.51
CA LEU A 259 10.23 9.80 14.93
C LEU A 259 11.51 9.02 15.30
N GLY A 260 12.17 8.40 14.33
CA GLY A 260 13.41 7.64 14.52
C GLY A 260 14.70 8.48 14.52
N PRO A 261 15.85 7.92 14.97
CA PRO A 261 17.13 8.64 15.10
C PRO A 261 17.75 9.10 13.77
N CYS A 262 17.27 8.60 12.63
CA CYS A 262 17.64 9.09 11.29
C CYS A 262 16.40 9.45 10.47
N ALA A 263 15.31 9.86 11.12
CA ALA A 263 14.07 10.20 10.45
C ALA A 263 14.17 11.51 9.69
N GLY A 264 13.73 11.50 8.43
CA GLY A 264 13.38 12.70 7.69
C GLY A 264 11.99 13.20 8.08
N ARG A 265 11.33 13.94 7.17
CA ARG A 265 9.93 14.36 7.33
C ARG A 265 9.03 13.13 7.47
N GLY A 266 8.30 13.02 8.59
CA GLY A 266 7.31 11.96 8.79
C GLY A 266 6.10 12.09 7.87
N GLU A 267 5.49 10.95 7.54
CA GLU A 267 4.33 10.83 6.67
C GLU A 267 2.99 10.84 7.42
N TYR A 268 3.00 10.43 8.70
CA TYR A 268 1.80 10.42 9.53
C TYR A 268 1.34 11.84 9.87
N PHE A 269 0.02 12.04 9.89
CA PHE A 269 -0.59 13.21 10.47
C PHE A 269 -0.14 13.40 11.92
N ARG A 270 0.29 14.63 12.22
CA ARG A 270 0.68 15.07 13.55
C ARG A 270 -0.19 16.26 13.93
N GLU A 271 -0.86 16.19 15.09
CA GLU A 271 -1.65 17.33 15.57
C GLU A 271 -0.75 18.59 15.63
N PRO A 272 -1.23 19.74 15.09
CA PRO A 272 -0.42 20.95 15.04
C PRO A 272 0.06 21.39 16.44
N GLY A 273 1.34 21.70 16.55
CA GLY A 273 1.97 22.20 17.77
C GLY A 273 2.47 21.12 18.74
N LEU A 274 2.56 19.85 18.32
CA LEU A 274 3.21 18.78 19.08
C LEU A 274 4.70 18.67 18.76
N GLY A 275 5.53 18.58 19.81
CA GLY A 275 6.91 18.11 19.71
C GLY A 275 6.98 16.60 19.47
N ASP A 276 8.15 16.08 19.09
CA ASP A 276 8.33 14.64 18.77
C ASP A 276 7.93 13.71 19.91
N ALA A 277 8.28 14.05 21.15
CA ALA A 277 7.93 13.24 22.32
C ALA A 277 6.41 13.18 22.56
N GLU A 278 5.71 14.30 22.32
CA GLU A 278 4.26 14.38 22.48
C GLU A 278 3.54 13.66 21.34
N ALA A 279 4.02 13.82 20.11
CA ALA A 279 3.52 13.08 18.95
C ALA A 279 3.69 11.56 19.14
N ARG A 280 4.87 11.13 19.60
CA ARG A 280 5.14 9.72 19.94
C ARG A 280 4.19 9.18 21.00
N ALA A 281 3.83 9.99 21.99
CA ALA A 281 2.89 9.59 23.03
C ALA A 281 1.46 9.36 22.49
N LEU A 282 1.11 9.91 21.32
CA LEU A 282 -0.18 9.69 20.65
C LEU A 282 -0.21 8.48 19.72
N LEU A 283 0.93 7.95 19.28
CA LEU A 283 0.97 6.73 18.46
C LEU A 283 0.87 5.47 19.33
N LEU A 284 0.43 4.36 18.73
CA LEU A 284 0.52 3.05 19.38
C LEU A 284 2.00 2.61 19.49
N PRO A 285 2.33 1.74 20.46
CA PRO A 285 3.62 1.10 20.45
C PRO A 285 3.76 0.18 19.23
N ASP A 286 5.00 -0.14 18.86
CA ASP A 286 5.25 -1.03 17.73
C ASP A 286 4.78 -2.48 17.99
N THR A 287 4.74 -3.27 16.94
CA THR A 287 4.36 -4.69 17.00
C THR A 287 5.24 -5.46 17.99
N VAL A 288 4.60 -6.28 18.83
CA VAL A 288 5.28 -7.08 19.85
C VAL A 288 5.83 -8.35 19.23
N LEU A 289 7.16 -8.44 19.16
CA LEU A 289 7.88 -9.67 18.77
C LEU A 289 8.27 -10.47 20.02
N PRO A 290 8.34 -11.81 19.93
CA PRO A 290 8.76 -12.63 21.06
C PRO A 290 10.26 -12.44 21.32
N SER A 291 10.66 -12.53 22.59
CA SER A 291 12.07 -12.39 22.98
C SER A 291 12.87 -13.65 22.67
N GLY A 292 14.19 -13.48 22.47
CA GLY A 292 15.11 -14.60 22.28
C GLY A 292 15.08 -15.26 20.90
N LEU A 293 14.45 -14.61 19.91
CA LEU A 293 14.53 -15.04 18.52
C LEU A 293 15.95 -14.89 17.97
N SER A 294 16.35 -15.82 17.11
CA SER A 294 17.50 -15.61 16.24
C SER A 294 17.21 -14.54 15.19
N TRP A 295 18.26 -13.98 14.57
CA TRP A 295 18.10 -12.95 13.53
C TRP A 295 17.23 -13.42 12.35
N ASP A 296 17.34 -14.70 11.98
CA ASP A 296 16.49 -15.28 10.93
C ASP A 296 15.02 -15.39 11.37
N GLU A 297 14.78 -15.78 12.62
CA GLU A 297 13.43 -15.86 13.17
C GLU A 297 12.80 -14.47 13.35
N GLU A 298 13.57 -13.44 13.66
CA GLU A 298 13.07 -12.04 13.68
C GLU A 298 12.60 -11.59 12.30
N ARG A 299 13.38 -11.92 11.24
CA ARG A 299 12.98 -11.65 9.85
C ARG A 299 11.72 -12.42 9.47
N GLU A 300 11.62 -13.68 9.86
CA GLU A 300 10.44 -14.52 9.61
C GLU A 300 9.21 -14.06 10.41
N ALA A 301 9.39 -13.55 11.63
CA ALA A 301 8.33 -12.93 12.42
C ALA A 301 7.83 -11.64 11.75
N GLY A 302 8.75 -10.80 11.26
CA GLY A 302 8.42 -9.65 10.41
C GLY A 302 7.65 -10.06 9.16
N ARG A 303 8.10 -11.11 8.47
CA ARG A 303 7.42 -11.69 7.30
C ARG A 303 5.96 -12.08 7.60
N ALA A 304 5.66 -12.59 8.78
CA ALA A 304 4.30 -12.99 9.19
C ALA A 304 3.31 -11.81 9.29
N LEU A 305 3.82 -10.58 9.31
CA LEU A 305 3.02 -9.35 9.34
C LEU A 305 2.81 -8.75 7.94
N LYS A 306 3.41 -9.30 6.88
CA LYS A 306 3.32 -8.69 5.54
C LYS A 306 1.86 -8.45 5.11
N GLY A 307 1.56 -7.25 4.63
CA GLY A 307 0.22 -6.85 4.15
C GLY A 307 -0.78 -6.49 5.25
N THR A 308 -0.43 -6.56 6.54
CA THR A 308 -1.33 -6.08 7.60
C THR A 308 -1.33 -4.55 7.67
N MET A 309 -2.49 -3.95 7.90
CA MET A 309 -2.64 -2.50 8.02
C MET A 309 -2.08 -2.03 9.37
N LEU A 310 -1.18 -1.04 9.33
CA LEU A 310 -0.65 -0.35 10.50
C LEU A 310 -1.43 0.91 10.82
N ARG A 311 -1.77 1.70 9.79
CA ARG A 311 -2.43 2.99 9.97
C ARG A 311 -3.26 3.36 8.75
N GLN A 312 -4.34 4.10 8.96
CA GLN A 312 -5.15 4.70 7.92
C GLN A 312 -5.55 6.12 8.32
N GLU A 313 -5.48 7.04 7.37
CA GLU A 313 -5.88 8.44 7.53
C GLU A 313 -6.82 8.82 6.38
N VAL A 314 -7.95 9.46 6.71
CA VAL A 314 -8.99 9.82 5.73
C VAL A 314 -9.15 11.34 5.71
N TYR A 315 -9.08 11.92 4.51
CA TYR A 315 -9.11 13.36 4.25
C TYR A 315 -10.20 13.69 3.21
N GLY A 316 -10.65 14.95 3.19
CA GLY A 316 -11.48 15.49 2.11
C GLY A 316 -10.68 16.44 1.20
N GLU A 317 -10.85 16.34 -0.11
CA GLU A 317 -10.09 17.11 -1.12
C GLU A 317 -10.44 18.62 -1.17
N ALA A 318 -11.27 19.13 -0.26
CA ALA A 318 -11.50 20.57 -0.13
C ALA A 318 -10.31 21.34 0.49
N ALA A 319 -9.25 20.65 0.90
CA ALA A 319 -8.12 21.24 1.63
C ALA A 319 -6.79 21.30 0.87
N GLU A 320 -6.71 20.82 -0.38
CA GLU A 320 -5.47 20.90 -1.18
C GLU A 320 -5.37 22.15 -2.08
N ALA A 321 -6.45 22.93 -2.20
CA ALA A 321 -6.45 24.15 -3.01
C ALA A 321 -5.94 25.38 -2.24
N ALA A 322 -4.71 25.33 -1.69
CA ALA A 322 -3.88 26.51 -1.43
C ALA A 322 -2.49 26.14 -0.86
N CYS A 323 -1.47 26.39 -1.69
CA CYS A 323 -0.18 26.95 -1.31
C CYS A 323 0.79 26.13 -0.41
N ASP A 324 2.06 26.16 -0.82
CA ASP A 324 3.28 25.62 -0.19
C ASP A 324 3.59 26.09 1.26
N ALA A 325 2.60 26.42 2.09
CA ALA A 325 2.82 26.96 3.43
C ALA A 325 1.71 26.75 4.47
N LEU A 326 0.59 26.07 4.17
CA LEU A 326 -0.42 25.75 5.18
C LEU A 326 -0.12 24.40 5.86
N PRO A 327 -0.40 24.23 7.17
CA PRO A 327 -0.22 22.93 7.83
C PRO A 327 -1.01 21.86 7.08
N ALA A 328 -0.47 20.64 7.03
CA ALA A 328 -1.14 19.50 6.41
C ALA A 328 -2.62 19.46 6.85
N PRO A 329 -3.56 19.18 5.94
CA PRO A 329 -4.98 19.18 6.26
C PRO A 329 -5.26 18.25 7.44
N VAL A 330 -6.18 18.64 8.31
CA VAL A 330 -6.60 17.79 9.43
C VAL A 330 -7.48 16.66 8.85
N PRO A 331 -7.21 15.39 9.14
CA PRO A 331 -8.03 14.29 8.65
C PRO A 331 -9.44 14.32 9.29
N TYR A 332 -10.39 13.65 8.65
CA TYR A 332 -11.67 13.29 9.29
C TYR A 332 -11.43 12.23 10.36
N SER A 333 -10.67 11.19 10.02
CA SER A 333 -10.40 10.08 10.92
C SER A 333 -9.00 9.52 10.76
N VAL A 334 -8.46 9.01 11.86
CA VAL A 334 -7.21 8.26 11.90
C VAL A 334 -7.45 6.95 12.62
N ALA A 335 -7.07 5.83 12.03
CA ALA A 335 -7.08 4.52 12.67
C ALA A 335 -5.67 3.93 12.68
N GLU A 336 -5.25 3.33 13.79
CA GLU A 336 -3.93 2.72 13.95
C GLU A 336 -4.05 1.37 14.65
N ARG A 337 -3.19 0.42 14.27
CA ARG A 337 -3.17 -0.95 14.80
C ARG A 337 -1.75 -1.43 15.03
N ASN A 338 -1.57 -2.18 16.11
CA ASN A 338 -0.39 -3.01 16.30
C ASN A 338 -0.78 -4.48 16.56
N PHE A 339 0.21 -5.34 16.51
CA PHE A 339 0.00 -6.79 16.56
C PHE A 339 0.90 -7.41 17.63
N THR A 340 0.63 -8.67 17.94
CA THR A 340 1.55 -9.55 18.65
C THR A 340 1.86 -10.74 17.74
N VAL A 341 3.14 -11.08 17.65
CA VAL A 341 3.62 -12.27 16.97
C VAL A 341 4.02 -13.30 18.02
N ARG A 342 3.40 -14.49 17.97
CA ARG A 342 3.71 -15.60 18.86
C ARG A 342 4.47 -16.68 18.08
N LEU A 343 5.64 -17.07 18.59
CA LEU A 343 6.37 -18.22 18.07
C LEU A 343 5.65 -19.51 18.50
N LEU A 344 5.15 -20.29 17.54
CA LEU A 344 4.52 -21.60 17.79
C LEU A 344 5.54 -22.74 17.70
N GLN A 345 6.48 -22.63 16.77
CA GLN A 345 7.54 -23.63 16.58
C GLN A 345 8.83 -22.92 16.18
N PRO A 346 9.94 -23.08 16.94
CA PRO A 346 11.24 -22.53 16.57
C PRO A 346 11.72 -23.15 15.25
N ARG A 347 12.60 -22.46 14.54
CA ARG A 347 13.11 -22.94 13.26
C ARG A 347 13.80 -24.30 13.42
N GLY A 348 14.72 -24.42 14.37
CA GLY A 348 15.44 -25.67 14.65
C GLY A 348 16.08 -26.24 13.38
N ALA A 349 15.80 -27.51 13.06
CA ALA A 349 16.26 -28.16 11.82
C ALA A 349 15.38 -27.85 10.59
N ASN A 350 14.26 -27.14 10.76
CA ASN A 350 13.38 -26.78 9.65
C ASN A 350 13.94 -25.59 8.86
N ARG A 351 13.38 -25.39 7.66
CA ARG A 351 13.72 -24.22 6.87
C ARG A 351 13.22 -22.92 7.51
N HIS A 352 12.05 -22.94 8.13
CA HIS A 352 11.39 -21.77 8.74
C HIS A 352 10.80 -22.10 10.11
N ALA A 353 10.69 -21.09 10.97
CA ALA A 353 9.86 -21.10 12.15
C ALA A 353 8.37 -20.93 11.80
N VAL A 354 7.50 -21.28 12.76
CA VAL A 354 6.05 -21.11 12.64
C VAL A 354 5.59 -20.04 13.62
N PHE A 355 4.87 -19.04 13.09
CA PHE A 355 4.37 -17.90 13.86
C PHE A 355 2.84 -17.80 13.75
N LEU A 356 2.22 -17.32 14.82
CA LEU A 356 0.83 -16.86 14.85
C LEU A 356 0.81 -15.36 15.11
N THR A 357 0.26 -14.59 14.18
CA THR A 357 0.04 -13.15 14.33
C THR A 357 -1.40 -12.90 14.76
N HIS A 358 -1.60 -12.11 15.81
CA HIS A 358 -2.93 -11.67 16.22
C HIS A 358 -2.96 -10.19 16.58
N ALA A 359 -4.16 -9.60 16.63
CA ALA A 359 -4.35 -8.22 17.04
C ALA A 359 -3.85 -8.01 18.48
N HIS A 360 -3.29 -6.83 18.75
CA HIS A 360 -2.86 -6.44 20.08
C HIS A 360 -3.62 -5.18 20.52
N GLU A 361 -3.46 -4.07 19.79
CA GLU A 361 -4.18 -2.82 20.02
C GLU A 361 -4.73 -2.25 18.71
N SER A 362 -5.90 -1.61 18.77
CA SER A 362 -6.46 -0.80 17.68
C SER A 362 -7.04 0.48 18.25
N ILE A 363 -6.52 1.63 17.83
CA ILE A 363 -6.99 2.94 18.27
C ILE A 363 -7.57 3.72 17.07
N SER A 364 -8.60 4.51 17.30
CA SER A 364 -9.25 5.34 16.29
C SER A 364 -9.57 6.71 16.84
N TYR A 365 -9.24 7.73 16.07
CA TYR A 365 -9.48 9.14 16.34
C TYR A 365 -10.47 9.67 15.29
N GLN A 366 -11.58 10.23 15.74
CA GLN A 366 -12.53 10.96 14.90
C GLN A 366 -12.29 12.45 15.13
N TYR A 367 -11.59 13.08 14.19
CA TYR A 367 -11.19 14.48 14.25
C TYR A 367 -12.24 15.40 13.62
N GLU A 368 -12.96 14.95 12.59
CA GLU A 368 -13.93 15.80 11.85
C GLU A 368 -13.30 17.14 11.41
N CYS A 369 -12.04 17.10 10.95
CA CYS A 369 -11.22 18.25 10.59
C CYS A 369 -10.87 19.24 11.75
N GLU A 370 -11.15 18.89 13.01
CA GLU A 370 -10.73 19.62 14.21
C GLU A 370 -9.63 18.86 14.95
N ALA A 371 -8.37 19.33 14.83
CA ALA A 371 -7.19 18.58 15.24
C ALA A 371 -7.05 18.37 16.75
N HIS A 372 -7.65 19.24 17.57
CA HIS A 372 -7.31 19.29 18.99
C HIS A 372 -8.35 18.64 19.91
N ASP A 373 -9.54 18.28 19.41
CA ASP A 373 -10.63 17.70 20.21
C ASP A 373 -11.27 16.44 19.58
N PRO A 374 -10.48 15.41 19.21
CA PRO A 374 -11.02 14.20 18.62
C PRO A 374 -11.78 13.34 19.63
N ARG A 375 -12.76 12.57 19.15
CA ARG A 375 -13.28 11.40 19.87
C ARG A 375 -12.32 10.23 19.68
N ILE A 376 -11.99 9.52 20.76
CA ILE A 376 -10.98 8.45 20.75
C ILE A 376 -11.61 7.14 21.21
N GLU A 377 -11.47 6.11 20.39
CA GLU A 377 -11.88 4.74 20.70
C GLU A 377 -10.66 3.82 20.63
N HIS A 378 -10.53 2.90 21.59
CA HIS A 378 -9.38 2.01 21.70
C HIS A 378 -9.81 0.61 22.09
N VAL A 379 -9.31 -0.39 21.36
CA VAL A 379 -9.55 -1.79 21.60
C VAL A 379 -8.24 -2.45 22.00
N LEU A 380 -8.26 -3.13 23.15
CA LEU A 380 -7.16 -3.92 23.69
C LEU A 380 -7.51 -5.40 23.62
N THR A 381 -6.72 -6.19 22.89
CA THR A 381 -6.79 -7.65 22.93
C THR A 381 -6.01 -8.15 24.14
N LEU A 382 -6.69 -8.74 25.12
CA LEU A 382 -6.10 -9.09 26.42
C LEU A 382 -5.70 -10.56 26.52
N GLU A 383 -6.46 -11.45 25.89
CA GLU A 383 -6.18 -12.89 25.90
C GLU A 383 -6.64 -13.52 24.58
N VAL A 384 -5.77 -14.36 24.01
CA VAL A 384 -6.01 -15.10 22.76
C VAL A 384 -5.63 -16.56 23.00
N ASP A 385 -6.44 -17.49 22.49
CA ASP A 385 -6.14 -18.93 22.57
C ASP A 385 -5.08 -19.39 21.54
N ASP A 386 -4.73 -20.67 21.57
CA ASP A 386 -3.74 -21.25 20.64
C ASP A 386 -4.23 -21.31 19.18
N HIS A 387 -5.50 -21.02 18.91
CA HIS A 387 -6.09 -20.96 17.57
C HIS A 387 -6.31 -19.52 17.07
N GLY A 388 -5.94 -18.50 17.84
CA GLY A 388 -6.14 -17.10 17.47
C GLY A 388 -7.51 -16.52 17.84
N ASN A 389 -8.33 -17.24 18.61
CA ASN A 389 -9.61 -16.70 19.09
C ASN A 389 -9.38 -15.73 20.24
N VAL A 390 -9.94 -14.52 20.15
CA VAL A 390 -9.89 -13.53 21.23
C VAL A 390 -10.83 -13.97 22.36
N LEU A 391 -10.25 -14.38 23.49
CA LEU A 391 -10.96 -14.81 24.69
C LEU A 391 -11.32 -13.63 25.58
N LYS A 392 -10.47 -12.60 25.63
CA LYS A 392 -10.70 -11.40 26.43
C LYS A 392 -10.32 -10.16 25.65
N GLU A 393 -11.18 -9.16 25.70
CA GLU A 393 -11.01 -7.88 25.02
C GLU A 393 -11.57 -6.75 25.88
N ALA A 394 -10.98 -5.57 25.77
CA ALA A 394 -11.57 -4.34 26.30
C ALA A 394 -11.70 -3.29 25.20
N ALA A 395 -12.91 -2.75 25.05
CA ALA A 395 -13.21 -1.59 24.22
C ALA A 395 -13.39 -0.36 25.13
N ILE A 396 -12.61 0.68 24.86
CA ILE A 396 -12.53 1.91 25.63
C ILE A 396 -12.99 3.06 24.74
N ALA A 397 -14.00 3.79 25.16
CA ALA A 397 -14.30 5.12 24.65
C ALA A 397 -13.75 6.14 25.65
N TYR A 398 -12.74 6.91 25.25
CA TYR A 398 -12.14 7.90 26.14
C TYR A 398 -13.02 9.12 26.30
N GLY A 399 -12.98 9.70 27.50
CA GLY A 399 -13.56 11.00 27.77
C GLY A 399 -12.96 12.09 26.86
N ARG A 400 -13.82 13.01 26.45
CA ARG A 400 -13.47 14.22 25.71
C ARG A 400 -12.43 15.03 26.47
N ARG A 401 -11.49 15.62 25.73
CA ARG A 401 -10.38 16.39 26.29
C ARG A 401 -10.88 17.59 27.08
N THR A 402 -10.45 17.72 28.33
CA THR A 402 -10.75 18.89 29.17
C THR A 402 -9.82 20.07 28.87
N LEU A 403 -8.61 19.78 28.37
CA LEU A 403 -7.64 20.74 27.88
C LEU A 403 -7.31 20.46 26.41
N VAL A 404 -7.30 21.50 25.58
CA VAL A 404 -6.94 21.43 24.16
C VAL A 404 -5.81 22.41 23.86
N ARG A 405 -5.07 22.20 22.78
CA ARG A 405 -4.08 23.18 22.32
C ARG A 405 -4.77 24.34 21.64
N GLY A 406 -4.23 25.54 21.83
CA GLY A 406 -4.69 26.74 21.17
C GLY A 406 -4.00 27.98 21.73
N PRO A 407 -4.31 29.16 21.20
CA PRO A 407 -3.87 30.40 21.82
C PRO A 407 -4.50 30.56 23.21
N ASP A 408 -3.65 30.82 24.21
CA ASP A 408 -4.09 31.26 25.53
C ASP A 408 -4.72 32.67 25.47
N ALA A 409 -5.17 33.20 26.62
CA ALA A 409 -5.79 34.52 26.69
C ALA A 409 -4.85 35.67 26.25
N GLY A 410 -3.53 35.42 26.20
CA GLY A 410 -2.50 36.34 25.71
C GLY A 410 -2.02 36.04 24.28
N GLY A 411 -2.66 35.11 23.57
CA GLY A 411 -2.31 34.73 22.20
C GLY A 411 -1.11 33.76 22.06
N LYS A 412 -0.56 33.25 23.17
CA LYS A 412 0.56 32.28 23.12
C LYS A 412 0.03 30.87 22.93
N PRO A 413 0.66 30.03 22.08
CA PRO A 413 0.27 28.64 21.94
C PRO A 413 0.52 27.87 23.23
N GLY A 414 -0.49 27.14 23.70
CA GLY A 414 -0.41 26.34 24.91
C GLY A 414 -1.65 25.48 25.13
N LEU A 415 -1.69 24.77 26.27
CA LEU A 415 -2.89 24.07 26.71
C LEU A 415 -3.86 25.07 27.36
N ARG A 416 -5.13 25.00 26.97
CA ARG A 416 -6.22 25.82 27.53
C ARG A 416 -7.45 24.94 27.78
N PRO A 417 -8.37 25.36 28.68
CA PRO A 417 -9.67 24.69 28.82
C PRO A 417 -10.37 24.55 27.48
N ASN A 418 -10.97 23.38 27.23
CA ASN A 418 -11.70 23.12 26.00
C ASN A 418 -12.96 24.00 25.92
N PRO A 419 -13.00 25.00 25.01
CA PRO A 419 -14.14 25.91 24.95
C PRO A 419 -15.42 25.21 24.47
N ALA A 420 -15.30 24.20 23.60
CA ALA A 420 -16.44 23.46 23.07
C ALA A 420 -17.05 22.53 24.12
N LEU A 421 -16.24 22.01 25.06
CA LEU A 421 -16.73 21.31 26.25
C LEU A 421 -17.39 22.29 27.23
N ALA A 422 -16.75 23.43 27.51
CA ALA A 422 -17.24 24.43 28.47
C ALA A 422 -18.59 25.04 28.07
N ALA A 423 -18.91 25.05 26.77
CA ALA A 423 -20.19 25.53 26.25
C ALA A 423 -21.38 24.57 26.52
N LEU A 424 -21.11 23.31 26.89
CA LEU A 424 -22.15 22.32 27.14
C LEU A 424 -22.79 22.48 28.53
N HIS A 425 -23.98 21.92 28.71
CA HIS A 425 -24.60 21.83 30.04
C HIS A 425 -23.73 20.97 30.98
N PRO A 426 -23.62 21.27 32.29
CA PRO A 426 -22.76 20.51 33.21
C PRO A 426 -23.00 19.00 33.24
N ALA A 427 -24.25 18.56 33.03
CA ALA A 427 -24.59 17.15 32.91
C ALA A 427 -23.95 16.49 31.68
N ASP A 428 -23.93 17.17 30.53
CA ASP A 428 -23.31 16.68 29.29
C ASP A 428 -21.79 16.70 29.40
N GLN A 429 -21.21 17.70 30.07
CA GLN A 429 -19.79 17.73 30.37
C GLN A 429 -19.37 16.51 31.20
N ALA A 430 -20.12 16.18 32.25
CA ALA A 430 -19.85 15.01 33.09
C ALA A 430 -19.92 13.70 32.29
N VAL A 431 -20.91 13.54 31.40
CA VAL A 431 -21.01 12.35 30.53
C VAL A 431 -19.87 12.30 29.53
N GLN A 432 -19.59 13.39 28.80
CA GLN A 432 -18.58 13.39 27.74
C GLN A 432 -17.16 13.26 28.27
N THR A 433 -16.87 13.64 29.52
CA THR A 433 -15.53 13.50 30.12
C THR A 433 -15.29 12.17 30.82
N THR A 434 -16.29 11.28 30.84
CA THR A 434 -16.17 9.98 31.48
C THR A 434 -15.62 8.94 30.50
N ASP A 435 -14.54 8.27 30.87
CA ASP A 435 -14.07 7.08 30.16
C ASP A 435 -15.09 5.94 30.32
N LEU A 436 -15.45 5.29 29.21
CA LEU A 436 -16.34 4.14 29.20
C LEU A 436 -15.57 2.89 28.75
N LEU A 437 -15.47 1.90 29.63
CA LEU A 437 -14.74 0.66 29.40
C LEU A 437 -15.73 -0.50 29.34
N ALA A 438 -15.85 -1.14 28.18
CA ALA A 438 -16.57 -2.38 27.98
C ALA A 438 -15.58 -3.54 27.89
N TYR A 439 -15.69 -4.52 28.78
CA TYR A 439 -14.86 -5.72 28.80
C TYR A 439 -15.69 -6.93 28.40
N SER A 440 -15.15 -7.76 27.50
CA SER A 440 -15.83 -8.95 27.00
C SER A 440 -14.99 -10.20 27.24
N GLU A 441 -15.67 -11.26 27.70
CA GLU A 441 -15.13 -12.61 27.83
C GLU A 441 -15.85 -13.54 26.85
N ASN A 442 -15.09 -14.12 25.93
CA ASN A 442 -15.57 -15.09 24.97
C ASN A 442 -15.09 -16.48 25.36
N ARG A 443 -16.00 -17.46 25.27
CA ARG A 443 -15.66 -18.87 25.36
C ARG A 443 -15.94 -19.54 24.03
N VAL A 444 -15.05 -20.46 23.70
CA VAL A 444 -15.15 -21.32 22.54
C VAL A 444 -15.35 -22.76 22.97
N THR A 445 -15.87 -23.57 22.06
CA THR A 445 -15.91 -25.03 22.20
C THR A 445 -14.50 -25.62 22.14
N ASN A 446 -14.33 -26.87 22.58
CA ASN A 446 -13.06 -27.57 22.36
C ASN A 446 -12.83 -27.77 20.86
N ALA A 447 -11.56 -27.74 20.43
CA ALA A 447 -11.19 -28.23 19.11
C ALA A 447 -11.53 -29.72 18.99
N ILE A 448 -11.92 -30.13 17.78
CA ILE A 448 -11.95 -31.55 17.40
C ILE A 448 -10.69 -31.77 16.59
N ASP A 449 -9.79 -32.61 17.10
CA ASP A 449 -8.54 -32.97 16.43
C ASP A 449 -8.39 -34.50 16.45
N GLU A 450 -9.14 -35.14 15.54
CA GLU A 450 -9.16 -36.59 15.34
C GLU A 450 -8.61 -36.92 13.96
N PRO A 451 -8.09 -38.15 13.71
CA PRO A 451 -7.42 -38.50 12.45
C PRO A 451 -8.23 -38.27 11.16
N HIS A 452 -9.56 -38.19 11.27
CA HIS A 452 -10.49 -38.02 10.15
C HIS A 452 -11.54 -36.94 10.41
N ALA A 453 -11.41 -36.18 11.50
CA ALA A 453 -12.31 -35.09 11.84
C ALA A 453 -11.53 -33.95 12.48
N TYR A 454 -11.53 -32.79 11.81
CA TYR A 454 -10.89 -31.60 12.30
C TYR A 454 -11.90 -30.45 12.37
N ARG A 455 -11.99 -29.79 13.51
CA ARG A 455 -12.82 -28.59 13.69
C ARG A 455 -12.16 -27.65 14.67
N HIS A 456 -11.93 -26.42 14.22
CA HIS A 456 -11.49 -25.33 15.09
C HIS A 456 -12.53 -25.03 16.19
N PRO A 457 -12.08 -24.50 17.34
CA PRO A 457 -12.96 -23.96 18.37
C PRO A 457 -13.99 -22.99 17.78
N MET A 458 -15.26 -23.21 18.09
CA MET A 458 -16.36 -22.32 17.69
C MET A 458 -16.87 -21.52 18.89
N PRO A 459 -17.27 -20.24 18.72
CA PRO A 459 -17.87 -19.45 19.78
C PRO A 459 -19.07 -20.15 20.44
N CYS A 460 -19.12 -20.14 21.77
CA CYS A 460 -20.20 -20.78 22.53
C CYS A 460 -20.83 -19.90 23.62
N GLU A 461 -20.11 -18.91 24.14
CA GLU A 461 -20.62 -17.95 25.13
C GLU A 461 -19.87 -16.62 25.00
N THR A 462 -20.58 -15.50 25.17
CA THR A 462 -19.99 -14.16 25.35
C THR A 462 -20.61 -13.51 26.58
N ARG A 463 -19.77 -12.93 27.44
CA ARG A 463 -20.19 -12.11 28.58
C ARG A 463 -19.58 -10.73 28.45
N SER A 464 -20.37 -9.71 28.68
CA SER A 464 -19.92 -8.32 28.62
C SER A 464 -20.15 -7.62 29.94
N TYR A 465 -19.19 -6.80 30.34
CA TYR A 465 -19.15 -6.08 31.60
C TYR A 465 -18.75 -4.63 31.33
N GLN A 466 -19.22 -3.71 32.17
CA GLN A 466 -18.69 -2.36 32.22
C GLN A 466 -17.68 -2.29 33.36
N LEU A 467 -16.45 -1.85 33.06
CA LEU A 467 -15.43 -1.63 34.06
C LEU A 467 -15.46 -0.17 34.52
N GLY A 468 -15.19 0.06 35.80
CA GLY A 468 -15.14 1.39 36.40
C GLY A 468 -14.10 1.47 37.51
N GLY A 469 -13.68 2.69 37.86
CA GLY A 469 -12.71 2.94 38.93
C GLY A 469 -11.25 2.64 38.59
N LEU A 470 -10.95 2.29 37.35
CA LEU A 470 -9.59 2.07 36.85
C LEU A 470 -8.95 3.40 36.45
N ARG A 471 -7.62 3.44 36.45
CA ARG A 471 -6.85 4.60 36.00
C ARG A 471 -5.85 4.19 34.93
N PRO A 472 -5.75 4.93 33.82
CA PRO A 472 -4.80 4.61 32.76
C PRO A 472 -3.35 4.86 33.21
N THR A 473 -2.44 3.96 32.86
CA THR A 473 -0.99 4.10 33.13
C THR A 473 -0.16 4.35 31.88
N GLY A 474 -0.78 4.33 30.70
CA GLY A 474 -0.12 4.50 29.42
C GLY A 474 0.18 5.95 29.03
N PRO A 475 0.97 6.14 27.95
CA PRO A 475 1.27 7.45 27.39
C PRO A 475 -0.01 8.18 27.01
N ALA A 476 0.01 9.51 27.14
CA ALA A 476 -1.13 10.39 26.85
C ALA A 476 -2.43 9.99 27.59
N GLY A 477 -2.33 9.32 28.75
CA GLY A 477 -3.49 8.91 29.54
C GLY A 477 -4.26 7.73 28.96
N ARG A 478 -3.61 6.87 28.15
CA ARG A 478 -4.24 5.66 27.60
C ARG A 478 -4.21 4.48 28.57
N TYR A 479 -5.26 3.66 28.54
CA TYR A 479 -5.24 2.38 29.24
C TYR A 479 -4.32 1.41 28.50
N ARG A 480 -3.63 0.58 29.29
CA ARG A 480 -2.83 -0.56 28.85
C ARG A 480 -3.48 -1.86 29.27
N ALA A 481 -3.09 -2.97 28.64
CA ALA A 481 -3.56 -4.29 29.05
C ALA A 481 -3.30 -4.58 30.55
N CYS A 482 -2.17 -4.12 31.10
CA CYS A 482 -1.82 -4.26 32.52
C CYS A 482 -2.75 -3.48 33.48
N ASP A 483 -3.50 -2.48 32.99
CA ASP A 483 -4.46 -1.74 33.81
C ASP A 483 -5.77 -2.53 34.00
N LEU A 484 -6.01 -3.53 33.14
CA LEU A 484 -7.26 -4.29 33.07
C LEU A 484 -7.10 -5.74 33.53
N VAL A 485 -5.85 -6.19 33.70
CA VAL A 485 -5.50 -7.55 34.13
C VAL A 485 -4.72 -7.44 35.43
N GLU A 486 -5.26 -7.96 36.54
CA GLU A 486 -4.48 -8.07 37.78
C GLU A 486 -3.30 -9.02 37.55
N ALA A 487 -2.08 -8.58 37.90
CA ALA A 487 -0.92 -9.46 37.95
C ALA A 487 -1.17 -10.53 39.02
N ALA A 488 -1.35 -11.80 38.61
CA ALA A 488 -1.64 -12.88 39.54
C ALA A 488 -0.42 -13.22 40.42
N PRO A 489 -0.49 -13.13 41.77
CA PRO A 489 0.31 -13.97 42.65
C PRO A 489 -0.53 -15.22 42.95
N GLY A 490 -0.02 -16.41 42.59
CA GLY A 490 -0.76 -17.66 42.55
C GLY A 490 -1.78 -17.90 43.68
N LYS A 491 -3.07 -17.86 43.35
CA LYS A 491 -4.18 -18.74 43.78
C LYS A 491 -5.53 -18.11 43.36
N ARG A 492 -6.38 -18.94 42.73
CA ARG A 492 -7.82 -18.76 42.38
C ARG A 492 -8.38 -17.33 42.39
N SER A 493 -8.62 -16.84 41.18
CA SER A 493 -9.30 -15.58 40.82
C SER A 493 -10.70 -15.45 41.44
N ALA A 494 -10.93 -14.32 42.13
CA ALA A 494 -12.24 -13.70 42.25
C ALA A 494 -12.15 -12.33 41.54
N PRO A 495 -13.10 -11.97 40.66
CA PRO A 495 -13.07 -10.70 39.94
C PRO A 495 -13.35 -9.49 40.84
N VAL A 496 -12.73 -8.37 40.50
CA VAL A 496 -13.07 -7.01 40.98
C VAL A 496 -14.56 -6.72 40.72
N PRO A 497 -15.29 -5.98 41.58
CA PRO A 497 -16.76 -5.91 41.51
C PRO A 497 -17.25 -5.26 40.21
N ALA A 498 -17.72 -6.08 39.27
CA ALA A 498 -18.41 -5.62 38.06
C ALA A 498 -19.92 -5.54 38.29
N ALA A 499 -20.54 -4.41 37.93
CA ALA A 499 -21.99 -4.30 37.88
C ALA A 499 -22.54 -5.08 36.68
N ARG A 500 -23.47 -6.01 36.93
CA ARG A 500 -24.09 -6.85 35.88
C ARG A 500 -25.21 -6.10 35.17
N ALA A 501 -25.07 -5.85 33.87
CA ALA A 501 -26.21 -5.56 33.00
C ALA A 501 -26.73 -6.89 32.41
N ARG A 502 -27.99 -7.26 32.71
CA ARG A 502 -28.66 -8.43 32.11
C ARG A 502 -29.60 -7.95 31.00
N THR A 503 -29.23 -8.13 29.75
CA THR A 503 -30.16 -8.04 28.61
C THR A 503 -30.74 -9.43 28.33
N ARG A 504 -32.03 -9.62 28.63
CA ARG A 504 -32.80 -10.82 28.24
C ARG A 504 -33.34 -10.61 26.82
N HIS A 505 -32.80 -11.31 25.83
CA HIS A 505 -33.50 -11.49 24.56
C HIS A 505 -34.53 -12.61 24.70
N ALA A 506 -35.82 -12.25 24.76
CA ALA A 506 -36.91 -13.20 24.67
C ALA A 506 -37.17 -13.56 23.18
N ARG A 507 -36.71 -14.73 22.74
CA ARG A 507 -37.17 -15.34 21.47
C ARG A 507 -38.60 -15.85 21.66
N ARG A 508 -39.60 -15.14 21.14
CA ARG A 508 -40.93 -15.70 20.86
C ARG A 508 -40.89 -16.40 19.50
N GLY A 509 -40.73 -17.72 19.50
CA GLY A 509 -40.99 -18.54 18.32
C GLY A 509 -42.49 -18.72 18.15
N LYS A 510 -43.06 -18.20 17.05
CA LYS A 510 -44.38 -18.61 16.56
C LYS A 510 -44.16 -19.82 15.64
N LEU A 511 -44.59 -21.00 16.09
CA LEU A 511 -44.81 -22.16 15.25
C LEU A 511 -46.10 -21.92 14.44
N HIS A 512 -45.99 -21.83 13.12
CA HIS A 512 -47.13 -22.04 12.23
C HIS A 512 -47.12 -23.52 11.81
N ALA A 513 -48.15 -24.25 12.24
CA ALA A 513 -48.52 -25.53 11.66
C ALA A 513 -49.32 -25.24 10.37
N ALA A 514 -48.90 -25.82 9.25
CA ALA A 514 -49.70 -25.94 8.05
C ALA A 514 -50.17 -27.40 7.94
N ALA A 515 -51.47 -27.55 7.75
CA ALA A 515 -52.10 -28.76 7.23
C ALA A 515 -51.88 -28.84 5.70
#